data_AF-A0A4R3Z6K1-F1
#
_entry.id   AF-A0A4R3Z6K1-F1
#
_cell.length_a   1.000
_cell.length_b   1.000
_cell.length_c   1.000
_cell.angle_alpha   90.00
_cell.angle_beta   90.00
_cell.angle_gamma   90.00
#
_symmetry.space_group_name_H-M   'P 1'
#
loop_
_entity.id
_entity.type
_entity.pdbx_description
1 polymer ?
#
loop_
_entity_poly.entity_id
_entity_poly.type
_entity_poly.pdbx_seq_one_letter_code
_entity_poly.pdbx_strand_id
1 'polypeptide(L)'
;MKDRELISRNIINILDVKHCREWEIFAGDDLYDQLYKYLAKLTNTEKETMSDIDKLMAKNELIIKKISQDKEITVGEQNQLMESLKAFKRKYLMKK
;
A
#
# COMPACT_ATOMS: atom_id res chain seq x y z
N MET A 1 2.42 -11.11 -16.35
CA MET A 1 1.89 -11.26 -14.97
C MET A 1 3.01 -11.32 -13.91
N LYS A 2 4.12 -10.56 -14.08
CA LYS A 2 5.24 -10.50 -13.11
C LYS A 2 5.20 -9.22 -12.24
N ASP A 3 4.52 -8.17 -12.69
CA ASP A 3 4.54 -6.87 -12.02
C ASP A 3 3.67 -6.84 -10.77
N ARG A 4 2.51 -7.51 -10.78
CA ARG A 4 1.59 -7.49 -9.63
C ARG A 4 2.24 -8.09 -8.38
N GLU A 5 2.76 -9.30 -8.47
CA GLU A 5 3.49 -9.94 -7.37
C GLU A 5 4.67 -9.09 -6.86
N LEU A 6 5.47 -8.53 -7.76
CA LEU A 6 6.58 -7.67 -7.38
C LEU A 6 6.10 -6.41 -6.64
N ILE A 7 5.02 -5.79 -7.11
CA ILE A 7 4.42 -4.62 -6.47
C ILE A 7 3.86 -4.99 -5.09
N SER A 8 3.12 -6.10 -4.98
CA SER A 8 2.59 -6.61 -3.72
C SER A 8 3.70 -6.87 -2.70
N ARG A 9 4.80 -7.50 -3.14
CA ARG A 9 6.01 -7.71 -2.32
C ARG A 9 6.62 -6.39 -1.87
N ASN A 10 6.69 -5.39 -2.75
CA ASN A 10 7.22 -4.07 -2.40
C ASN A 10 6.34 -3.35 -1.38
N ILE A 11 5.01 -3.41 -1.53
CA ILE A 11 4.05 -2.81 -0.58
C ILE A 11 4.26 -3.41 0.81
N ILE A 12 4.25 -4.74 0.95
CA ILE A 12 4.41 -5.38 2.25
C ILE A 12 5.82 -5.14 2.83
N ASN A 13 6.86 -5.13 2.00
CA ASN A 13 8.22 -4.82 2.45
C ASN A 13 8.32 -3.39 3.01
N ILE A 14 7.63 -2.43 2.40
CA ILE A 14 7.60 -1.06 2.92
C ILE A 14 6.85 -1.04 4.24
N LEU A 15 5.65 -1.61 4.32
CA LEU A 15 4.78 -1.45 5.49
C LEU A 15 5.22 -2.32 6.67
N ASP A 16 5.56 -3.59 6.42
CA ASP A 16 5.81 -4.60 7.44
C ASP A 16 6.86 -5.62 6.97
N VAL A 17 8.14 -5.24 7.08
CA VAL A 17 9.31 -6.05 6.70
C VAL A 17 9.29 -7.44 7.38
N LYS A 18 8.71 -7.55 8.59
CA LYS A 18 8.70 -8.82 9.35
C LYS A 18 7.77 -9.86 8.72
N HIS A 19 6.72 -9.42 8.04
CA HIS A 19 5.72 -10.28 7.40
C HIS A 19 5.79 -10.20 5.87
N CYS A 20 6.98 -9.94 5.31
CA CYS A 20 7.16 -9.76 3.86
C CYS A 20 6.71 -10.94 2.98
N ARG A 21 6.60 -12.14 3.56
CA ARG A 21 6.09 -13.34 2.89
C ARG A 21 4.57 -13.32 2.68
N GLU A 22 3.84 -12.48 3.40
CA GLU A 22 2.38 -12.35 3.32
C GLU A 22 1.95 -11.39 2.21
N TRP A 23 2.81 -11.13 1.22
CA TRP A 23 2.54 -10.20 0.11
C TRP A 23 1.32 -10.58 -0.72
N GLU A 24 0.92 -11.86 -0.72
CA GLU A 24 -0.22 -12.37 -1.50
C GLU A 24 -1.54 -11.65 -1.16
N ILE A 25 -1.66 -11.06 0.04
CA ILE A 25 -2.83 -10.25 0.43
C ILE A 25 -3.05 -9.04 -0.49
N PHE A 26 -2.02 -8.61 -1.22
CA PHE A 26 -2.06 -7.49 -2.16
C PHE A 26 -2.02 -7.95 -3.62
N ALA A 27 -2.16 -9.25 -3.91
CA ALA A 27 -2.12 -9.78 -5.27
C ALA A 27 -3.52 -9.93 -5.90
N GLY A 28 -4.58 -9.75 -5.11
CA GLY A 28 -5.98 -9.82 -5.56
C GLY A 28 -6.47 -8.56 -6.27
N ASP A 29 -7.65 -8.67 -6.86
CA ASP A 29 -8.34 -7.55 -7.53
C ASP A 29 -8.93 -6.55 -6.50
N ASP A 30 -9.02 -6.96 -5.24
CA ASP A 30 -9.46 -6.18 -4.08
C ASP A 30 -8.31 -5.41 -3.39
N LEU A 31 -7.19 -5.18 -4.10
CA LEU A 31 -5.99 -4.49 -3.60
C LEU A 31 -6.30 -3.20 -2.83
N TYR A 32 -7.25 -2.39 -3.30
CA TYR A 32 -7.64 -1.15 -2.63
C TYR A 32 -8.15 -1.42 -1.20
N ASP A 33 -9.10 -2.35 -1.07
CA ASP A 33 -9.71 -2.68 0.22
C ASP A 33 -8.72 -3.40 1.14
N GLN A 34 -7.89 -4.29 0.59
CA GLN A 34 -6.87 -5.01 1.35
C GLN A 34 -5.81 -4.05 1.89
N LEU A 35 -5.32 -3.12 1.06
CA LEU A 35 -4.36 -2.10 1.47
C LEU A 35 -4.95 -1.19 2.54
N TYR A 36 -6.20 -0.73 2.37
CA TYR A 36 -6.89 0.08 3.36
C TYR A 36 -6.96 -0.61 4.73
N LYS A 37 -7.49 -1.84 4.75
CA LYS A 37 -7.64 -2.66 5.97
C LYS A 37 -6.30 -2.91 6.63
N TYR A 38 -5.25 -3.17 5.83
CA TYR A 38 -3.92 -3.43 6.35
C TYR A 38 -3.32 -2.20 7.02
N LEU A 39 -3.41 -1.03 6.39
CA LEU A 39 -2.93 0.23 6.96
C LEU A 39 -3.65 0.56 8.29
N ALA A 40 -4.97 0.40 8.33
CA ALA A 40 -5.77 0.62 9.54
C ALA A 40 -5.42 -0.35 10.67
N LYS A 41 -5.12 -1.61 10.34
CA LYS A 41 -4.66 -2.63 11.29
C LYS A 41 -3.29 -2.27 11.89
N LEU A 42 -2.35 -1.80 11.07
CA LEU A 42 -1.00 -1.46 11.53
C LEU A 42 -0.98 -0.27 12.51
N THR A 43 -1.94 0.65 12.39
CA THR A 43 -2.03 1.84 13.26
C THR A 43 -3.06 1.72 14.38
N ASN A 44 -3.59 0.52 14.64
CA ASN A 44 -4.63 0.29 15.66
C ASN A 44 -5.87 1.20 15.53
N THR A 45 -6.18 1.68 14.31
CA THR A 45 -7.40 2.45 14.01
C THR A 45 -7.57 3.74 14.84
N GLU A 46 -6.50 4.48 15.12
CA GLU A 46 -6.62 5.81 15.73
C GLU A 46 -7.35 6.78 14.78
N LYS A 47 -8.31 7.58 15.27
CA LYS A 47 -9.11 8.49 14.42
C LYS A 47 -8.24 9.43 13.56
N GLU A 48 -7.11 9.91 14.10
CA GLU A 48 -6.19 10.78 13.38
C GLU A 48 -5.41 10.07 12.27
N THR A 49 -5.19 8.74 12.38
CA THR A 49 -4.55 7.98 11.30
C THR A 49 -5.51 7.67 10.16
N MET A 50 -6.81 7.50 10.44
CA MET A 50 -7.81 7.19 9.42
C MET A 50 -7.90 8.30 8.35
N SER A 51 -7.92 9.58 8.74
CA SER A 51 -7.95 10.68 7.76
C SER A 51 -6.74 10.69 6.83
N ASP A 52 -5.55 10.31 7.33
CA ASP A 52 -4.34 10.28 6.51
C ASP A 52 -4.24 9.00 5.66
N ILE A 53 -4.83 7.89 6.12
CA ILE A 53 -5.08 6.70 5.28
C ILE A 53 -6.00 7.09 4.12
N ASP A 54 -7.14 7.75 4.39
CA ASP A 54 -8.08 8.17 3.35
C ASP A 54 -7.41 9.06 2.29
N LYS A 55 -6.59 10.04 2.72
CA LYS A 55 -5.81 10.90 1.80
C LYS A 55 -4.80 10.10 0.99
N LEU A 56 -4.08 9.16 1.61
CA LEU A 56 -3.12 8.30 0.91
C LEU A 56 -3.82 7.47 -0.16
N MET A 57 -4.95 6.87 0.20
CA MET A 57 -5.72 5.98 -0.68
C MET A 57 -6.35 6.77 -1.83
N ALA A 58 -6.95 7.92 -1.57
CA ALA A 58 -7.51 8.80 -2.60
C ALA A 58 -6.43 9.31 -3.56
N LYS A 59 -5.26 9.73 -3.05
CA LYS A 59 -4.13 10.20 -3.88
C LYS A 59 -3.62 9.12 -4.85
N ASN A 60 -3.70 7.85 -4.47
CA ASN A 60 -3.15 6.73 -5.24
C ASN A 60 -4.22 5.83 -5.85
N GLU A 61 -5.50 6.20 -5.80
CA GLU A 61 -6.63 5.36 -6.21
C GLU A 61 -6.48 4.86 -7.66
N LEU A 62 -6.18 5.77 -8.59
CA LEU A 62 -6.01 5.41 -10.00
C LEU A 62 -4.85 4.43 -10.23
N ILE A 63 -3.76 4.57 -9.46
CA ILE A 63 -2.58 3.70 -9.57
C ILE A 63 -2.92 2.32 -9.01
N ILE A 64 -3.55 2.27 -7.83
CA ILE A 64 -4.00 1.03 -7.19
C ILE A 64 -4.98 0.28 -8.11
N LYS A 65 -5.93 0.98 -8.73
CA LYS A 65 -6.89 0.40 -9.67
C LYS A 65 -6.23 -0.11 -10.95
N LYS A 66 -5.18 0.55 -11.45
CA LYS A 66 -4.41 0.02 -12.58
C LYS A 66 -3.73 -1.29 -12.20
N ILE A 67 -3.10 -1.34 -11.03
CA ILE A 67 -2.43 -2.54 -10.51
C ILE A 67 -3.43 -3.70 -10.37
N SER A 68 -4.61 -3.45 -9.79
CA SER A 68 -5.63 -4.49 -9.59
C SER A 68 -6.29 -4.97 -10.90
N GLN A 69 -6.11 -4.24 -12.00
CA GLN A 69 -6.62 -4.60 -13.33
C GLN A 69 -5.53 -5.16 -14.25
N ASP A 70 -4.34 -5.49 -13.72
CA ASP A 70 -3.14 -5.86 -14.49
C ASP A 70 -2.78 -4.87 -15.61
N LYS A 71 -3.11 -3.59 -15.41
CA LYS A 71 -2.72 -2.53 -16.33
C LYS A 71 -1.31 -2.09 -16.03
N GLU A 72 -0.59 -1.76 -17.09
CA GLU A 72 0.75 -1.20 -16.99
C GLU A 72 0.72 0.11 -16.20
N ILE A 73 1.65 0.24 -15.26
CA ILE A 73 1.90 1.47 -14.52
C ILE A 73 3.27 2.01 -14.90
N THR A 74 3.38 3.32 -15.01
CA THR A 74 4.67 3.96 -15.26
C THR A 74 5.57 3.90 -14.03
N VAL A 75 6.88 4.04 -14.24
CA VAL A 75 7.85 4.17 -13.14
C VAL A 75 7.51 5.34 -12.21
N GLY A 76 6.98 6.44 -12.77
CA GLY A 76 6.53 7.59 -11.99
C GLY A 76 5.36 7.26 -11.05
N GLU A 77 4.35 6.55 -11.56
CA GLU A 77 3.20 6.09 -10.78
C GLU A 77 3.62 5.09 -9.69
N GLN A 78 4.48 4.14 -10.03
CA GLN A 78 5.03 3.21 -9.05
C GLN A 78 5.76 3.96 -7.94
N ASN A 79 6.66 4.89 -8.28
CA ASN A 79 7.41 5.69 -7.31
C ASN A 79 6.48 6.52 -6.41
N GLN A 80 5.40 7.09 -6.97
CA GLN A 80 4.43 7.85 -6.19
C GLN A 80 3.74 6.99 -5.12
N LEU A 81 3.30 5.78 -5.48
CA LEU A 81 2.69 4.86 -4.52
C LEU A 81 3.69 4.47 -3.44
N MET A 82 4.91 4.08 -3.83
CA MET A 82 5.95 3.67 -2.89
C MET A 82 6.34 4.78 -1.92
N GLU A 83 6.47 6.03 -2.39
CA GLU A 83 6.78 7.16 -1.50
C GLU A 83 5.63 7.53 -0.58
N SER A 84 4.37 7.38 -1.03
CA SER A 84 3.21 7.57 -0.16
C SER A 84 3.20 6.56 0.99
N LEU A 85 3.47 5.28 0.70
CA LEU A 85 3.55 4.22 1.70
C LEU A 85 4.75 4.42 2.65
N LYS A 86 5.91 4.82 2.13
CA LYS A 86 7.10 5.15 2.95
C LYS A 86 6.83 6.34 3.88
N ALA A 87 6.17 7.38 3.38
CA ALA A 87 5.80 8.55 4.19
C ALA A 87 4.86 8.14 5.34
N PHE A 88 3.86 7.31 5.04
CA PHE A 88 2.98 6.74 6.05
C PHE A 88 3.76 5.92 7.11
N LYS A 89 4.61 4.98 6.66
CA LYS A 89 5.46 4.18 7.56
C LYS A 89 6.31 5.05 8.48
N ARG A 90 7.00 6.06 7.93
CA ARG A 90 7.84 6.99 8.70
C ARG A 90 7.04 7.73 9.77
N LYS A 91 5.82 8.16 9.43
CA LYS A 91 4.98 8.95 10.33
C LYS A 91 4.44 8.12 11.50
N TYR A 92 4.00 6.88 11.25
CA TYR A 92 3.21 6.13 12.22
C TYR A 92 3.85 4.83 12.71
N LEU A 93 4.74 4.20 11.94
CA LEU A 93 5.24 2.86 12.22
C LEU A 93 6.71 2.83 12.67
N MET A 94 7.49 3.89 12.40
CA MET A 94 8.91 3.98 12.76
C MET A 94 9.19 4.68 14.10
N LYS A 95 8.16 5.18 14.81
CA LYS A 95 8.31 5.85 16.11
C LYS A 95 8.27 4.90 17.32
N LYS A 96 8.46 3.60 17.12
CA LYS A 96 8.54 2.61 18.22
C LYS A 96 9.98 2.36 18.64
#